data_AF-A0A2I1HL91-F1
#
_entry.id   AF-A0A2I1HL91-F1
#
_cell.length_a   1.000
_cell.length_b   1.000
_cell.length_c   1.000
_cell.angle_alpha   90.00
_cell.angle_beta   90.00
_cell.angle_gamma   90.00
#
_symmetry.space_group_name_H-M   'P 1'
#
loop_
_entity.id
_entity.type
_entity.pdbx_description
1 polymer ?
#
loop_
_entity_poly.entity_id
_entity_poly.type
_entity_poly.pdbx_seq_one_letter_code
_entity_poly.pdbx_strand_id
1 'polypeptide(L)'
;MNKNDHNSAKVGHIKSNYGCAIYCYQNYRPAFGDGHDLFQDSDSKWKNFSGFCSYSKVDMPQSYMSGSYNSFDVEDYEVFQVIKK
;
A
#
# COMPACT_ATOMS: atom_id res chain seq x y z
N MET A 1 -15.56 13.92 4.78
CA MET A 1 -14.64 13.37 5.82
C MET A 1 -13.64 14.46 6.18
N ASN A 2 -13.32 14.64 7.46
CA ASN A 2 -12.26 15.56 7.87
C ASN A 2 -10.90 14.87 7.63
N LYS A 3 -10.11 15.37 6.67
CA LYS A 3 -8.80 14.80 6.31
C LYS A 3 -7.74 14.93 7.44
N ASN A 4 -8.03 15.70 8.49
CA ASN A 4 -7.08 16.05 9.56
C ASN A 4 -7.33 15.29 10.88
N ASP A 5 -8.25 14.32 10.92
CA ASP A 5 -8.44 13.48 12.10
C ASP A 5 -7.46 12.30 12.07
N HIS A 6 -6.29 12.48 12.69
CA HIS A 6 -5.21 11.50 12.70
C HIS A 6 -5.32 10.44 13.81
N ASN A 7 -6.38 10.47 14.64
CA ASN A 7 -6.52 9.55 15.77
C ASN A 7 -6.77 8.09 15.35
N SER A 8 -7.11 7.85 14.07
CA SER A 8 -7.32 6.52 13.50
C SER A 8 -6.15 6.02 12.65
N ALA A 9 -5.09 6.80 12.50
CA ALA A 9 -3.97 6.44 11.63
C ALA A 9 -3.23 5.20 12.16
N LYS A 10 -3.02 4.22 11.27
CA LYS A 10 -2.26 3.01 11.57
C LYS A 10 -0.90 3.07 10.88
N VAL A 11 0.17 2.80 11.63
CA VAL A 11 1.52 2.70 11.09
C VAL A 11 1.84 1.22 10.82
N GLY A 12 2.07 0.89 9.54
CA GLY A 12 2.48 -0.45 9.12
C GLY A 12 4.00 -0.62 9.17
N HIS A 13 4.45 -1.73 9.74
CA HIS A 13 5.85 -2.16 9.68
C HIS A 13 5.95 -3.50 8.94
N ILE A 14 7.05 -3.70 8.22
CA ILE A 14 7.31 -4.99 7.56
C ILE A 14 7.58 -6.06 8.64
N LYS A 15 7.06 -7.27 8.42
CA LYS A 15 7.38 -8.46 9.21
C LYS A 15 8.83 -8.87 8.94
N SER A 16 9.48 -9.46 9.94
CA SER A 16 10.94 -9.71 9.95
C SER A 16 11.50 -10.63 8.86
N ASN A 17 10.66 -11.36 8.13
CA ASN A 17 11.08 -12.48 7.27
C ASN A 17 10.93 -12.21 5.76
N TYR A 18 10.78 -10.95 5.34
CA TYR A 18 10.53 -10.59 3.94
C TYR A 18 11.69 -9.81 3.33
N GLY A 19 11.98 -10.09 2.05
CA GLY A 19 13.18 -9.59 1.36
C GLY A 19 13.15 -8.11 0.99
N CYS A 20 11.97 -7.51 0.86
CA CYS A 20 11.84 -6.09 0.54
C CYS A 20 10.61 -5.44 1.20
N ALA A 21 10.81 -4.22 1.75
CA ALA A 21 9.76 -3.36 2.28
C ALA A 21 9.14 -2.50 1.18
N ILE A 22 9.98 -1.93 0.34
CA ILE A 22 9.62 -1.11 -0.82
C ILE A 22 10.52 -1.53 -1.97
N TYR A 23 9.97 -1.67 -3.17
CA TYR A 23 10.74 -1.95 -4.38
C TYR A 23 10.08 -1.31 -5.61
N CYS A 24 10.85 -1.29 -6.69
CA CYS A 24 10.40 -0.82 -8.00
C CYS A 24 10.63 -1.95 -9.01
N TYR A 25 9.61 -2.25 -9.81
CA TYR A 25 9.64 -3.29 -10.84
C TYR A 25 9.08 -2.71 -12.13
N GLN A 26 9.60 -3.05 -13.31
CA GLN A 26 9.34 -2.28 -14.55
C GLN A 26 7.86 -2.04 -14.90
N ASN A 27 6.96 -2.96 -14.54
CA ASN A 27 5.53 -2.85 -14.83
C ASN A 27 4.70 -2.28 -13.66
N TYR A 28 5.34 -2.02 -12.53
CA TYR A 28 4.73 -1.47 -11.35
C TYR A 28 5.35 -0.12 -11.04
N ARG A 29 4.55 0.74 -10.43
CA ARG A 29 5.07 1.99 -9.87
C ARG A 29 5.49 1.69 -8.41
N PRO A 30 5.28 2.54 -7.38
CA PRO A 30 5.74 2.16 -6.06
C PRO A 30 5.02 0.87 -5.60
N ALA A 31 5.80 -0.10 -5.14
CA ALA A 31 5.32 -1.36 -4.59
C ALA A 31 5.85 -1.53 -3.16
N PHE A 32 4.96 -1.93 -2.26
CA PHE A 32 5.20 -2.14 -0.85
C PHE A 32 4.96 -3.61 -0.51
N GLY A 33 5.95 -4.22 0.13
CA GLY A 33 5.95 -5.62 0.55
C GLY A 33 6.22 -6.60 -0.59
N ASP A 34 7.12 -7.54 -0.35
CA ASP A 34 7.56 -8.60 -1.27
C ASP A 34 6.42 -9.33 -2.01
N GLY A 35 5.24 -9.43 -1.38
CA GLY A 35 4.03 -10.03 -1.95
C GLY A 35 3.11 -9.10 -2.75
N HIS A 36 3.54 -7.88 -3.10
CA HIS A 36 2.68 -6.82 -3.66
C HIS A 36 1.51 -6.48 -2.71
N ASP A 37 1.84 -6.28 -1.43
CA ASP A 37 0.83 -5.98 -0.41
C ASP A 37 0.08 -4.68 -0.72
N LEU A 38 0.77 -3.69 -1.28
CA LEU A 38 0.19 -2.50 -1.88
C LEU A 38 1.07 -2.03 -3.04
N PHE A 39 0.48 -1.78 -4.21
CA PHE A 39 1.22 -1.30 -5.37
C PHE A 39 0.31 -0.53 -6.32
N GLN A 40 0.90 0.33 -7.13
CA GLN A 40 0.21 0.90 -8.30
C GLN A 40 0.61 0.09 -9.54
N ASP A 41 -0.39 -0.53 -10.17
CA ASP A 41 -0.23 -1.38 -11.35
C ASP A 41 -0.17 -0.55 -12.64
N SER A 42 0.17 -1.20 -13.74
CA SER A 42 0.25 -0.68 -15.10
C SER A 42 -1.04 -0.03 -15.61
N ASP A 43 -2.20 -0.41 -15.08
CA ASP A 43 -3.50 0.22 -15.35
C ASP A 43 -3.71 1.53 -14.56
N SER A 44 -2.66 2.01 -13.87
CA SER A 44 -2.65 3.18 -12.98
C SER A 44 -3.52 3.06 -11.73
N LYS A 45 -4.11 1.89 -11.47
CA LYS A 45 -4.90 1.64 -10.26
C LYS A 45 -4.04 1.14 -9.13
N TRP A 46 -4.49 1.40 -7.92
CA TRP A 46 -3.88 0.82 -6.73
C TRP A 46 -4.50 -0.52 -6.44
N LYS A 47 -3.63 -1.47 -6.08
CA LYS A 47 -4.00 -2.85 -5.79
C LYS A 47 -3.35 -3.27 -4.48
N ASN A 48 -4.08 -4.02 -3.69
CA ASN A 48 -3.55 -4.62 -2.46
C ASN A 48 -3.84 -6.12 -2.43
N PHE A 49 -2.84 -6.91 -2.03
CA PHE A 49 -3.01 -8.34 -1.87
C PHE A 49 -3.90 -8.64 -0.65
N SER A 50 -4.96 -9.42 -0.85
CA SER A 50 -5.94 -9.72 0.22
C SER A 50 -5.34 -10.54 1.38
N GLY A 51 -4.27 -11.29 1.12
CA GLY A 51 -3.60 -12.12 2.13
C GLY A 51 -2.62 -11.38 3.04
N PHE A 52 -2.23 -10.14 2.72
CA PHE A 52 -1.26 -9.32 3.49
C PHE A 52 -0.01 -10.11 3.93
N CYS A 53 0.94 -10.23 3.02
CA CYS A 53 2.11 -11.08 3.18
C CYS A 53 3.14 -10.42 4.10
N SER A 54 3.78 -9.35 3.63
CA SER A 54 4.92 -8.70 4.29
C SER A 54 4.53 -7.69 5.36
N TYR A 55 3.36 -7.08 5.25
CA TYR A 55 2.81 -6.15 6.24
C TYR A 55 1.63 -6.78 6.98
N SER A 56 1.32 -6.27 8.17
CA SER A 56 0.06 -6.57 8.84
C SER A 56 -1.10 -5.96 8.07
N LYS A 57 -2.29 -6.56 8.18
CA LYS A 57 -3.51 -6.03 7.58
C LYS A 57 -3.74 -4.58 8.04
N VAL A 58 -3.83 -3.70 7.07
CA VAL A 58 -4.21 -2.30 7.21
C VAL A 58 -5.56 -2.10 6.55
N ASP A 59 -6.36 -1.17 7.06
CA ASP A 59 -7.71 -0.91 6.53
C ASP A 59 -7.57 -0.18 5.19
N MET A 60 -7.60 -0.95 4.11
CA MET A 60 -7.52 -0.44 2.73
C MET A 60 -8.93 -0.27 2.15
N PRO A 61 -9.16 0.74 1.29
CA PRO A 61 -10.42 0.87 0.56
C PRO A 61 -10.71 -0.41 -0.22
N GLN A 62 -11.87 -1.02 0.00
CA GLN A 62 -12.34 -2.13 -0.83
C GLN A 62 -13.21 -1.57 -1.96
N SER A 63 -12.92 -1.97 -3.20
CA SER A 63 -13.74 -1.59 -4.35
C SER A 63 -14.10 -2.83 -5.17
N TYR A 64 -13.20 -3.35 -6.00
CA TYR A 64 -13.48 -4.58 -6.75
C TYR A 64 -12.28 -5.54 -6.72
N MET A 65 -12.59 -6.84 -6.76
CA MET A 65 -11.58 -7.89 -6.77
C MET A 65 -11.12 -8.18 -8.20
N SER A 66 -9.81 -8.22 -8.41
CA SER A 66 -9.14 -8.69 -9.62
C SER A 66 -8.23 -9.86 -9.24
N GLY A 67 -8.74 -11.08 -9.39
CA GLY A 67 -8.08 -12.28 -8.88
C GLY A 67 -7.91 -12.23 -7.37
N SER A 68 -6.67 -12.34 -6.88
CA SER A 68 -6.33 -12.30 -5.44
C SER A 68 -6.14 -10.88 -4.88
N TYR A 69 -6.29 -9.86 -5.73
CA TYR A 69 -6.05 -8.47 -5.38
C TYR A 69 -7.36 -7.69 -5.29
N ASN A 70 -7.49 -6.83 -4.29
CA ASN A 70 -8.48 -5.77 -4.31
C ASN A 70 -7.90 -4.57 -5.05
N SER A 71 -8.68 -3.96 -5.94
CA SER A 71 -8.29 -2.83 -6.78
C SER A 71 -9.16 -1.63 -6.46
N PHE A 72 -8.56 -0.46 -6.33
CA PHE A 72 -9.26 0.78 -6.02
C PHE A 72 -8.58 1.96 -6.73
N ASP A 73 -9.38 2.98 -7.02
CA ASP A 73 -8.91 4.22 -7.63
C ASP A 73 -8.39 5.16 -6.53
N VAL A 74 -7.27 5.84 -6.82
CA VAL A 74 -6.66 6.83 -5.94
C VAL A 74 -6.43 8.07 -6.78
N GLU A 75 -7.03 9.18 -6.35
CA GLU A 75 -6.85 10.48 -7.02
C GLU A 75 -5.44 11.01 -6.76
N ASP A 76 -5.04 11.05 -5.48
CA ASP A 76 -3.75 11.57 -5.03
C ASP A 76 -3.11 10.65 -3.99
N TYR A 77 -1.77 10.54 -4.02
CA TYR A 77 -0.98 10.00 -2.93
C TYR A 77 0.14 10.98 -2.58
N GLU A 78 0.37 11.20 -1.29
CA GLU A 78 1.31 12.21 -0.80
C GLU A 78 2.49 11.52 -0.10
N VAL A 79 3.71 11.96 -0.41
CA VAL A 79 4.94 11.47 0.23
C VAL A 79 5.52 12.56 1.11
N PHE A 80 5.66 12.27 2.39
CA PHE A 80 6.17 13.21 3.38
C PHE A 80 7.55 12.79 3.86
N GLN A 81 8.49 13.73 3.87
CA GLN A 81 9.77 13.55 4.55
C GLN A 81 9.66 14.06 5.99
N VAL A 82 9.91 13.19 6.96
CA VAL A 82 9.96 13.58 8.37
C VAL A 82 11.40 13.95 8.73
N ILE A 83 11.66 15.22 9.02
CA ILE A 83 12.97 15.73 9.43
C ILE A 83 12.90 16.09 10.92
N LYS A 84 13.73 15.44 11.75
CA LYS A 84 13.96 15.93 13.11
C LYS A 84 14.84 17.17 13.03
N LYS A 85 14.41 18.24 13.69
CA LYS A 85 15.22 19.45 13.89
C LYS A 85 16.31 19.21 14.92
#